data_AF-A0A315X021-F1
#
_entry.id   AF-A0A315X021-F1
#
_cell.length_a   1.000
_cell.length_b   1.000
_cell.length_c   1.000
_cell.angle_alpha   90.00
_cell.angle_beta   90.00
_cell.angle_gamma   90.00
#
_symmetry.space_group_name_H-M   'P 1'
#
loop_
_entity.id
_entity.type
_entity.pdbx_description
1 polymer ?
#
loop_
_entity_poly.entity_id
_entity_poly.type
_entity_poly.pdbx_seq_one_letter_code
_entity_poly.pdbx_strand_id
1 'polypeptide(L)'
;MPIKINNYELLNFEPDTLLLTKSGITKPNETPIKSLLSELATLKNQSIAEQQLDTIIANHFDTPRIALDFLLDTVTIQRAAKAPYYRKETLYFDTEPISQAKGIFSDSINLETCSFDEHNVVPKK
;
A
#
# COMPACT_ATOMS: atom_id res chain seq x y z
N MET A 1 -11.46 -6.97 0.76
CA MET A 1 -10.56 -5.94 1.32
C MET A 1 -10.44 -4.82 0.30
N PRO A 2 -10.49 -3.53 0.69
CA PRO A 2 -10.34 -2.44 -0.26
C PRO A 2 -8.89 -2.36 -0.75
N ILE A 3 -8.72 -2.20 -2.06
CA ILE A 3 -7.46 -2.07 -2.78
C ILE A 3 -7.45 -0.70 -3.46
N LYS A 4 -6.32 -0.01 -3.40
CA LYS A 4 -6.04 1.21 -4.15
C LYS A 4 -4.78 1.01 -4.98
N ILE A 5 -4.88 1.22 -6.29
CA ILE A 5 -3.75 1.07 -7.22
C ILE A 5 -3.28 2.46 -7.61
N ASN A 6 -2.03 2.78 -7.25
CA ASN A 6 -1.45 4.11 -7.42
C ASN A 6 -0.10 4.05 -8.14
N ASN A 7 0.45 5.25 -8.40
CA ASN A 7 1.83 5.47 -8.85
C ASN A 7 2.13 4.98 -10.26
N TYR A 8 1.14 5.06 -11.14
CA TYR A 8 1.36 4.92 -12.58
C TYR A 8 0.60 5.95 -13.39
N GLU A 9 1.11 6.23 -14.58
CA GLU A 9 0.50 7.12 -15.55
C GLU A 9 0.70 6.58 -16.97
N LEU A 10 -0.36 6.63 -17.77
CA LEU A 10 -0.31 6.27 -19.17
C LEU A 10 -0.10 7.54 -19.98
N LEU A 11 1.05 7.61 -20.64
CA LEU A 11 1.40 8.71 -21.54
C LEU A 11 1.14 8.24 -22.97
N ASN A 12 0.07 8.75 -23.58
CA ASN A 12 -0.32 8.42 -24.95
C ASN A 12 0.44 9.32 -25.92
N PHE A 13 1.45 8.77 -26.59
CA PHE A 13 2.24 9.43 -27.63
C PHE A 13 2.03 8.68 -28.93
N GLU A 14 1.09 9.10 -29.80
CA GLU A 14 0.83 8.36 -31.05
C GLU A 14 2.14 8.08 -31.83
N PRO A 15 2.42 6.82 -32.21
CA PRO A 15 1.54 5.64 -32.20
C PRO A 15 1.57 4.77 -30.92
N ASP A 16 2.31 5.18 -29.89
CA ASP A 16 2.65 4.38 -28.71
C ASP A 16 2.00 4.87 -27.39
N THR A 17 1.92 3.95 -26.43
CA THR A 17 1.59 4.28 -25.03
C THR A 17 2.82 3.95 -24.19
N LEU A 18 3.26 4.91 -23.39
CA LEU A 18 4.30 4.71 -22.39
C LEU A 18 3.65 4.60 -21.00
N LEU A 19 4.16 3.68 -20.21
CA LEU A 19 3.80 3.50 -18.81
C LEU A 19 4.89 4.16 -17.95
N LEU A 20 4.54 5.25 -17.29
CA LEU A 20 5.37 5.87 -16.26
C LEU A 20 5.00 5.25 -14.91
N THR A 21 6.00 4.75 -14.19
CA THR A 21 5.88 4.17 -12.85
C THR A 21 6.92 4.77 -11.92
N LYS A 22 6.86 4.44 -10.63
CA LYS A 22 7.96 4.74 -9.69
C LYS A 22 9.30 4.12 -10.09
N SER A 23 9.27 2.97 -10.76
CA SER A 23 10.46 2.24 -11.20
C SER A 23 11.05 2.81 -12.50
N GLY A 24 10.36 3.75 -13.16
CA GLY A 24 10.78 4.37 -14.41
C GLY A 24 9.73 4.31 -15.51
N ILE A 25 10.18 4.53 -16.75
CA ILE A 25 9.34 4.54 -17.94
C ILE A 25 9.52 3.20 -18.67
N THR A 26 8.42 2.53 -18.97
CA THR A 26 8.40 1.29 -19.77
C THR A 26 7.36 1.37 -20.88
N LYS A 27 7.52 0.55 -21.92
CA LYS A 27 6.58 0.46 -23.03
C LYS A 27 5.82 -0.87 -22.93
N PRO A 28 4.53 -0.88 -22.52
CA PRO A 28 3.72 -2.08 -22.58
C PRO A 28 3.50 -2.43 -24.06
N ASN A 29 4.06 -3.55 -24.53
CA ASN A 29 3.96 -3.95 -25.93
C ASN A 29 2.73 -4.82 -26.21
N GLU A 30 2.20 -5.50 -25.20
CA GLU A 30 1.09 -6.42 -25.35
C GLU A 30 -0.27 -5.72 -25.22
N THR A 31 -1.19 -6.00 -26.13
CA THR A 31 -2.56 -5.46 -26.14
C THR A 31 -3.31 -5.72 -24.82
N PRO A 32 -3.28 -6.94 -24.24
CA PRO A 32 -3.93 -7.21 -22.95
C PRO A 32 -3.46 -6.30 -21.81
N ILE A 33 -2.15 -6.02 -21.74
CA ILE A 33 -1.58 -5.14 -20.70
C ILE A 33 -2.07 -3.71 -20.89
N LYS A 34 -2.08 -3.20 -22.13
CA LYS A 34 -2.58 -1.85 -22.43
C LYS A 34 -4.04 -1.70 -22.05
N SER A 35 -4.89 -2.68 -22.39
CA SER A 35 -6.31 -2.66 -22.07
C SER A 35 -6.55 -2.70 -20.56
N LEU A 36 -5.85 -3.59 -19.85
CA LEU A 36 -5.88 -3.68 -18.39
C LEU A 36 -5.51 -2.35 -17.74
N LEU A 37 -4.38 -1.75 -18.13
CA LEU A 37 -3.91 -0.49 -17.56
C LEU A 37 -4.88 0.67 -17.84
N SER A 38 -5.52 0.67 -19.00
CA SER A 38 -6.52 1.67 -19.39
C SER A 38 -7.78 1.55 -18.53
N GLU A 39 -8.28 0.33 -18.32
CA GLU A 39 -9.42 0.08 -17.44
C GLU A 39 -9.10 0.48 -16.00
N LEU A 40 -7.93 0.07 -15.49
CA LEU A 40 -7.47 0.49 -14.17
C LEU A 40 -7.32 2.02 -14.06
N ALA A 41 -6.98 2.72 -15.15
CA ALA A 41 -6.78 4.17 -15.12
C ALA A 41 -8.10 4.92 -14.87
N THR A 42 -9.23 4.33 -15.29
CA THR A 42 -10.57 4.85 -14.96
C THR A 42 -10.87 4.78 -13.45
N LEU A 43 -10.13 3.95 -12.71
CA LEU A 43 -10.31 3.67 -11.29
C LEU A 43 -9.18 4.27 -10.40
N LYS A 44 -8.24 5.03 -10.98
CA LYS A 44 -7.00 5.53 -10.34
C LYS A 44 -7.19 6.26 -8.99
N ASN A 45 -8.38 6.80 -8.73
CA ASN A 45 -8.69 7.52 -7.48
C ASN A 45 -9.73 6.81 -6.59
N GLN A 46 -10.16 5.60 -6.97
CA GLN A 46 -11.17 4.84 -6.27
C GLN A 46 -10.54 3.71 -5.47
N SER A 47 -11.17 3.34 -4.35
CA SER A 47 -10.86 2.08 -3.70
C SER A 47 -11.77 1.00 -4.28
N ILE A 48 -11.17 -0.09 -4.77
CA ILE A 48 -11.89 -1.20 -5.38
C ILE A 48 -11.84 -2.43 -4.47
N ALA A 49 -12.82 -3.33 -4.59
CA ALA A 49 -12.76 -4.62 -3.92
C ALA A 49 -11.78 -5.56 -4.64
N GLU A 50 -11.17 -6.49 -3.91
CA GLU A 50 -10.28 -7.53 -4.47
C GLU A 50 -10.96 -8.32 -5.61
N GLN A 51 -12.23 -8.70 -5.44
CA GLN A 51 -13.01 -9.38 -6.48
C GLN A 51 -13.19 -8.55 -7.75
N GLN A 52 -13.26 -7.21 -7.63
CA GLN A 52 -13.32 -6.33 -8.79
C GLN A 52 -11.99 -6.32 -9.54
N LEU A 53 -10.86 -6.29 -8.82
CA LEU A 53 -9.54 -6.43 -9.44
C LEU A 53 -9.38 -7.78 -10.15
N ASP A 54 -9.82 -8.86 -9.52
CA ASP A 54 -9.79 -10.21 -10.11
C ASP A 54 -10.63 -10.26 -11.40
N THR A 55 -11.80 -9.60 -11.40
CA THR A 55 -12.68 -9.53 -12.57
C THR A 55 -12.04 -8.74 -13.71
N ILE A 56 -11.45 -7.58 -13.40
CA ILE A 56 -10.73 -6.76 -14.38
C ILE A 56 -9.58 -7.56 -15.00
N ILE A 57 -8.80 -8.27 -14.18
CA ILE A 57 -7.71 -9.12 -14.69
C ILE A 57 -8.25 -10.23 -15.59
N ALA A 58 -9.30 -10.94 -15.17
CA ALA A 58 -9.90 -12.03 -15.93
C ALA A 58 -10.52 -11.58 -17.27
N ASN A 59 -10.93 -10.32 -17.39
CA ASN A 59 -11.46 -9.77 -18.64
C ASN A 59 -10.37 -9.61 -19.72
N HIS A 60 -9.10 -9.50 -19.34
CA HIS A 60 -8.00 -9.25 -20.28
C HIS A 60 -6.99 -10.40 -20.38
N PHE A 61 -6.94 -11.29 -19.39
CA PHE A 61 -5.95 -12.37 -19.32
C PHE A 61 -6.59 -13.72 -18.99
N ASP A 62 -6.34 -14.71 -19.84
CA ASP A 62 -6.70 -16.12 -19.58
C ASP A 62 -5.93 -16.70 -18.38
N THR A 63 -4.76 -16.14 -18.08
CA THR A 63 -3.92 -16.52 -16.94
C THR A 63 -3.74 -15.34 -15.99
N PRO A 64 -4.60 -15.21 -14.97
CA PRO A 64 -4.59 -14.06 -14.05
C PRO A 64 -3.25 -13.82 -13.34
N ARG A 65 -2.47 -14.88 -13.14
CA ARG A 65 -1.17 -14.82 -12.45
C ARG A 65 -0.16 -13.93 -13.18
N ILE A 66 -0.11 -13.99 -14.51
CA ILE A 66 0.83 -13.19 -15.32
C ILE A 66 0.53 -11.70 -15.16
N ALA A 67 -0.76 -11.33 -15.21
CA ALA A 67 -1.18 -9.95 -15.01
C ALA A 67 -0.88 -9.46 -13.59
N LEU A 68 -1.10 -10.32 -12.59
CA LEU A 68 -0.82 -9.98 -11.20
C LEU A 68 0.67 -9.74 -10.96
N ASP A 69 1.53 -10.62 -11.48
CA ASP A 69 2.99 -10.49 -11.36
C ASP A 69 3.46 -9.18 -12.03
N PHE A 70 2.96 -8.89 -13.24
CA PHE A 70 3.22 -7.61 -13.90
C PHE A 70 2.80 -6.41 -13.05
N LEU A 71 1.58 -6.41 -12.51
CA LEU A 71 1.07 -5.31 -11.70
C LEU A 71 1.88 -5.14 -10.40
N LEU A 72 2.29 -6.23 -9.76
CA LEU A 72 3.12 -6.17 -8.56
C LEU A 72 4.50 -5.56 -8.84
N ASP A 73 5.06 -5.82 -10.02
CA ASP A 73 6.37 -5.30 -10.44
C ASP A 73 6.31 -3.84 -10.92
N THR A 74 5.18 -3.39 -11.47
CA THR A 74 5.05 -2.06 -12.10
C THR A 74 4.27 -1.04 -11.29
N VAL A 75 3.29 -1.44 -10.48
CA VAL A 75 2.39 -0.51 -9.79
C VAL A 75 2.36 -0.74 -8.29
N THR A 76 2.05 0.32 -7.52
CA THR A 76 1.89 0.15 -6.08
C THR A 76 0.45 -0.24 -5.77
N ILE A 77 0.26 -1.47 -5.32
CA ILE A 77 -1.03 -1.98 -4.81
C ILE A 77 -1.11 -1.74 -3.30
N GLN A 78 -1.82 -0.70 -2.89
CA GLN A 78 -2.11 -0.43 -1.48
C GLN A 78 -3.36 -1.19 -1.07
N ARG A 79 -3.20 -2.22 -0.24
CA ARG A 79 -4.35 -2.85 0.43
C ARG A 79 -4.64 -2.03 1.69
N ALA A 80 -5.88 -1.60 1.90
CA ALA A 80 -6.26 -0.88 3.12
C ALA A 80 -5.83 -1.72 4.33
N ALA A 81 -5.09 -1.13 5.28
CA ALA A 81 -4.58 -1.88 6.42
C ALA A 81 -5.72 -2.69 7.06
N LYS A 82 -5.51 -4.00 7.21
CA LYS A 82 -6.29 -4.76 8.18
C LYS A 82 -6.14 -4.06 9.54
N ALA A 83 -7.07 -4.34 10.46
CA ALA A 83 -6.94 -3.95 11.87
C ALA A 83 -5.47 -4.03 12.30
N PRO A 84 -4.95 -3.02 13.02
CA PRO A 84 -3.52 -2.83 13.22
C PRO A 84 -2.81 -4.14 13.52
N TYR A 85 -1.66 -4.35 12.85
CA TYR A 85 -0.90 -5.61 12.93
C TYR A 85 -0.47 -5.96 14.37
N TYR A 86 -0.54 -4.97 15.26
CA TYR A 86 -0.29 -5.04 16.67
C TYR A 86 -1.57 -4.68 17.44
N ARG A 87 -1.80 -5.35 18.57
CA ARG A 87 -2.98 -5.11 19.44
C ARG A 87 -2.78 -4.00 20.47
N LYS A 88 -1.55 -3.49 20.59
CA LYS A 88 -1.10 -2.61 21.67
C LYS A 88 0.06 -1.76 21.19
N GLU A 89 0.06 -0.48 21.54
CA GLU A 89 1.17 0.44 21.32
C GLU A 89 1.81 0.80 22.66
N THR A 90 3.14 0.78 22.73
CA THR A 90 3.89 1.20 23.91
C THR A 90 4.79 2.37 23.54
N LEU A 91 4.57 3.51 24.19
CA LEU A 91 5.43 4.68 24.06
C LEU A 91 6.44 4.71 25.20
N TYR A 92 7.72 4.73 24.82
CA TYR A 92 8.84 4.93 25.74
C TYR A 92 9.23 6.40 25.71
N PHE A 93 9.33 7.01 26.88
CA PHE A 93 9.79 8.38 27.02
C PHE A 93 11.11 8.38 27.81
N ASP A 94 12.08 9.12 27.30
CA ASP A 94 13.38 9.40 27.96
C ASP A 94 13.23 10.47 29.06
N THR A 95 12.16 11.26 29.00
CA THR A 95 11.80 12.29 29.98
C THR A 95 10.39 12.04 30.51
N GLU A 96 10.04 12.59 31.68
CA GLU A 96 8.69 12.44 32.23
C GLU A 96 7.60 12.72 31.16
N PRO A 97 6.52 11.90 31.09
CA PRO A 97 5.54 12.02 30.03
C PRO A 97 4.88 13.40 30.08
N ILE A 98 5.18 14.26 29.11
CA ILE A 98 4.52 15.55 28.97
C ILE A 98 3.04 15.26 28.73
N SER A 99 2.17 15.76 29.62
CA SER A 99 0.72 15.59 29.58
C SER A 99 0.09 15.95 28.22
N GLN A 100 0.76 16.78 27.43
CA GLN A 100 0.38 17.17 26.06
C GLN A 100 0.57 16.05 25.02
N ALA A 101 1.50 15.12 25.22
CA ALA A 101 1.74 14.01 24.28
C ALA A 101 0.56 13.02 24.24
N LYS A 102 -0.12 12.80 25.38
CA LYS A 102 -1.28 11.90 25.47
C LYS A 102 -2.44 12.33 24.56
N GLY A 103 -2.59 13.62 24.29
CA GLY A 103 -3.63 14.15 23.39
C GLY A 103 -3.36 13.91 21.90
N ILE A 104 -2.11 13.62 21.52
CA ILE A 104 -1.71 13.36 20.12
C ILE A 104 -1.95 11.88 19.75
N PHE A 105 -1.88 10.99 20.74
CA PHE A 105 -1.99 9.53 20.55
C PHE A 105 -3.31 8.95 21.10
N SER A 106 -4.31 9.79 21.41
CA SER A 106 -5.59 9.33 21.98
C SER A 106 -6.44 8.46 21.04
N ASP A 107 -6.08 8.43 19.76
CA ASP A 107 -6.82 7.70 18.72
C ASP A 107 -6.30 6.26 18.52
N SER A 108 -5.22 5.86 19.19
CA SER A 108 -4.69 4.50 19.08
C SER A 108 -5.22 3.54 20.15
N ILE A 109 -5.51 2.32 19.71
CA ILE A 109 -6.07 1.23 20.51
C ILE A 109 -5.03 0.80 21.56
N ASN A 110 -5.32 1.09 22.83
CA ASN A 110 -4.56 0.69 24.02
C ASN A 110 -3.10 1.17 24.04
N LEU A 111 -2.92 2.45 24.35
CA LEU A 111 -1.63 3.09 24.60
C LEU A 111 -1.14 2.79 26.03
N GLU A 112 0.02 2.17 26.17
CA GLU A 112 0.76 2.14 27.44
C GLU A 112 1.96 3.07 27.38
N THR A 113 2.19 3.80 28.47
CA THR A 113 3.34 4.69 28.64
C THR A 113 4.24 4.14 29.73
N CYS A 114 5.53 3.98 29.46
CA CYS A 114 6.51 3.53 30.44
C CYS A 114 7.77 4.38 30.38
N SER A 115 8.47 4.49 31.51
CA SER A 115 9.77 5.16 31.56
C SER A 115 10.85 4.23 31.03
N PHE A 116 11.80 4.77 30.27
CA PHE A 116 12.92 3.97 29.75
C PHE A 116 13.75 3.33 30.88
N ASP A 117 13.82 3.99 32.05
CA ASP A 117 14.57 3.50 33.21
C ASP A 117 14.00 2.22 33.84
N GLU A 118 12.70 1.94 33.63
CA GLU A 118 12.02 0.76 34.18
C GLU A 118 12.41 -0.53 33.44
N HIS A 119 13.05 -0.43 32.27
CA HIS A 119 13.45 -1.57 31.43
C HIS A 119 14.95 -1.83 31.41
N ASN A 120 15.74 -1.21 32.29
CA ASN A 120 17.14 -1.57 32.48
C ASN A 120 17.25 -3.02 32.97
N VAL A 121 17.57 -3.90 32.02
CA VAL A 121 17.95 -5.29 32.24
C VAL A 121 19.06 -5.28 33.27
N VAL A 122 18.76 -5.77 34.48
CA VAL A 122 19.79 -5.99 35.51
C VAL A 122 20.84 -6.92 34.88
N PRO A 123 22.08 -6.47 34.68
CA PRO A 123 23.10 -7.34 34.13
C PRO A 123 23.27 -8.51 35.12
N LYS A 124 23.04 -9.74 34.64
CA LYS A 124 23.33 -10.94 35.42
C LYS A 124 24.82 -10.90 35.77
N LYS A 125 25.12 -10.80 37.06
CA LYS A 125 26.47 -11.02 37.61
C LYS A 125 26.90 -12.46 37.44
#